data_AF-S0EIY1-F1
#
_entry.id   AF-S0EIY1-F1
#
_cell.length_a   1.000
_cell.length_b   1.000
_cell.length_c   1.000
_cell.angle_alpha   90.00
_cell.angle_beta   90.00
_cell.angle_gamma   90.00
#
_symmetry.space_group_name_H-M   'P 1'
#
loop_
_entity.id
_entity.type
_entity.pdbx_description
1 polymer ?
#
loop_
_entity_poly.entity_id
_entity_poly.type
_entity_poly.pdbx_seq_one_letter_code
_entity_poly.pdbx_strand_id
1 'polypeptide(L)'
;MCMHDDQEGAAPEPSPDHAEPFPWHIGVFDAHNHIGERVNSISELPTMKSRAVAIMATRTQDQPLIASVVKTHGVKGPECFAEDKTTVVAGYGRHPWFCHELFDDSLETPTHVPSEDVEAAKEQHYKAVLSPAPTDPAFWRDLPVPIALSTFIAETRARLIEDPYAMVGEIGLDKPFRLPMQWTDPKPEPDPDRTPGGRQRRPLSQHRINITHQKAVFMAHLKLAGELGRPVSVHGVQVHGILYDALSECWKGHELRGRRSRDKAKKNGTASQAAEDTPKPYPPRICLHSFSGKSDAVKQYLKPCIPAEIFFSFSKTNNLRSDEERKKAEDAIRIVPNNRILVESDLHTAGDRMDSELEEMYRVICRAKGWSLEEGVGKIAENYREFVFG
;
A
#
# COMPACT_ATOMS: atom_id res chain seq x y z
N MET A 1 12.19 4.16 -7.41
CA MET A 1 13.36 4.53 -6.59
C MET A 1 14.17 3.27 -6.36
N CYS A 2 15.47 3.35 -6.56
CA CYS A 2 16.37 2.22 -6.63
C CYS A 2 17.37 2.39 -5.50
N MET A 3 17.02 1.95 -4.30
CA MET A 3 17.94 2.01 -3.17
C MET A 3 19.21 1.25 -3.53
N HIS A 4 20.32 1.92 -3.22
CA HIS A 4 21.66 1.37 -3.24
C HIS A 4 21.70 0.15 -2.32
N ASP A 5 22.46 -0.86 -2.73
CA ASP A 5 22.97 -1.81 -1.77
C ASP A 5 23.98 -1.09 -0.91
N ASP A 6 23.57 -0.72 0.29
CA ASP A 6 24.53 -0.41 1.33
C ASP A 6 25.16 -1.73 1.77
N GLN A 7 26.50 -1.76 1.63
CA GLN A 7 27.38 -2.77 2.18
C GLN A 7 27.04 -3.02 3.66
N GLU A 8 27.24 -4.26 4.11
CA GLU A 8 27.23 -4.67 5.53
C GLU A 8 28.16 -3.76 6.34
N GLY A 9 27.63 -2.65 6.82
CA GLY A 9 28.22 -1.81 7.84
C GLY A 9 27.84 -2.35 9.20
N ALA A 10 28.82 -2.44 10.09
CA ALA A 10 28.67 -2.85 11.48
C ALA A 10 27.45 -2.18 12.15
N ALA A 11 26.77 -2.94 13.02
CA ALA A 11 25.62 -2.47 13.78
C ALA A 11 25.89 -1.07 14.37
N PRO A 12 25.03 -0.06 14.12
CA PRO A 12 25.23 1.26 14.69
C PRO A 12 25.18 1.14 16.22
N GLU A 13 26.11 1.82 16.91
CA GLU A 13 26.05 1.90 18.36
C GLU A 13 24.69 2.46 18.80
N PRO A 14 24.10 1.91 19.89
CA PRO A 14 22.79 2.33 20.34
C PRO A 14 22.83 3.82 20.68
N SER A 15 21.95 4.57 20.02
CA SER A 15 21.60 5.94 20.41
C SER A 15 21.31 5.99 21.92
N PRO A 16 21.77 7.02 22.65
CA PRO A 16 21.52 7.17 24.10
C PRO A 16 20.03 7.25 24.48
N ASP A 17 19.13 7.25 23.50
CA ASP A 17 17.67 7.35 23.60
C ASP A 17 16.95 5.98 23.80
N HIS A 18 17.69 4.86 23.92
CA HIS A 18 17.15 3.51 24.19
C HIS A 18 17.22 3.08 25.67
N ALA A 19 17.28 4.01 26.61
CA ALA A 19 17.37 3.66 28.03
C ALA A 19 16.09 2.99 28.59
N GLU A 20 14.93 3.28 28.01
CA GLU A 20 13.64 2.67 28.37
C GLU A 20 13.37 1.42 27.51
N PRO A 21 13.11 0.24 28.12
CA PRO A 21 12.72 -0.98 27.40
C PRO A 21 11.48 -0.75 26.53
N PHE A 22 11.47 -1.28 25.30
CA PHE A 22 10.32 -1.15 24.42
C PHE A 22 9.20 -2.14 24.80
N PRO A 23 7.93 -1.70 24.90
CA PRO A 23 6.84 -2.54 25.42
C PRO A 23 6.25 -3.47 24.34
N TRP A 24 7.07 -4.39 23.82
CA TRP A 24 6.67 -5.42 22.84
C TRP A 24 5.42 -6.22 23.26
N HIS A 25 5.24 -6.42 24.57
CA HIS A 25 4.11 -7.15 25.16
C HIS A 25 2.72 -6.55 24.87
N ILE A 26 2.63 -5.28 24.48
CA ILE A 26 1.36 -4.62 24.11
C ILE A 26 0.89 -5.06 22.71
N GLY A 27 1.84 -5.43 21.85
CA GLY A 27 1.62 -5.74 20.44
C GLY A 27 2.07 -4.59 19.53
N VAL A 28 3.02 -4.93 18.66
CA VAL A 28 3.58 -4.04 17.64
C VAL A 28 3.07 -4.49 16.28
N PHE A 29 2.64 -3.56 15.45
CA PHE A 29 1.93 -3.85 14.22
C PHE A 29 2.63 -3.16 13.05
N ASP A 30 2.91 -3.92 12.00
CA ASP A 30 3.42 -3.42 10.73
C ASP A 30 2.26 -3.30 9.75
N ALA A 31 1.88 -2.07 9.41
CA ALA A 31 0.78 -1.79 8.52
C ALA A 31 1.09 -1.97 7.03
N HIS A 32 2.35 -2.14 6.66
CA HIS A 32 2.74 -2.28 5.27
C HIS A 32 4.18 -2.80 5.13
N ASN A 33 4.34 -3.90 4.40
CA ASN A 33 5.64 -4.35 3.93
C ASN A 33 5.55 -5.16 2.64
N HIS A 34 6.72 -5.55 2.13
CA HIS A 34 6.91 -6.29 0.89
C HIS A 34 7.61 -7.65 1.12
N ILE A 35 7.43 -8.28 2.28
CA ILE A 35 7.99 -9.62 2.56
C ILE A 35 7.59 -10.64 1.48
N GLY A 36 6.39 -10.46 0.89
CA GLY A 36 5.88 -11.28 -0.20
C GLY A 36 6.68 -11.23 -1.50
N GLU A 37 7.71 -10.38 -1.59
CA GLU A 37 8.67 -10.41 -2.69
C GLU A 37 9.86 -11.36 -2.47
N ARG A 38 10.10 -11.80 -1.22
CA ARG A 38 11.22 -12.68 -0.86
C ARG A 38 10.77 -14.00 -0.24
N VAL A 39 11.00 -15.10 -0.95
CA VAL A 39 10.53 -16.45 -0.56
C VAL A 39 11.11 -16.88 0.79
N ASN A 40 12.42 -16.73 0.99
CA ASN A 40 13.09 -17.15 2.23
C ASN A 40 12.75 -16.26 3.42
N SER A 41 12.27 -15.03 3.19
CA SER A 41 11.92 -14.14 4.28
C SER A 41 10.70 -14.63 5.07
N ILE A 42 9.90 -15.54 4.52
CA ILE A 42 8.70 -16.08 5.15
C ILE A 42 9.06 -16.97 6.35
N SER A 43 10.21 -17.65 6.32
CA SER A 43 10.62 -18.53 7.43
C SER A 43 11.01 -17.78 8.71
N GLU A 44 11.22 -16.46 8.62
CA GLU A 44 11.52 -15.58 9.76
C GLU A 44 10.25 -15.05 10.44
N LEU A 45 9.06 -15.21 9.85
CA LEU A 45 7.82 -14.75 10.49
C LEU A 45 7.61 -15.32 11.92
N PRO A 46 7.92 -16.59 12.22
CA PRO A 46 7.75 -17.12 13.58
C PRO A 46 8.73 -16.56 14.62
N THR A 47 9.86 -15.98 14.20
CA THR A 47 10.89 -15.43 15.09
C THR A 47 10.72 -13.94 15.34
N MET A 48 9.85 -13.28 14.57
CA MET A 48 9.51 -11.87 14.75
C MET A 48 8.82 -11.59 16.08
N LYS A 49 9.05 -10.37 16.59
CA LYS A 49 8.42 -9.84 17.80
C LYS A 49 7.13 -9.08 17.52
N SER A 50 6.93 -8.61 16.28
CA SER A 50 5.69 -7.96 15.87
C SER A 50 4.49 -8.92 15.95
N ARG A 51 3.34 -8.41 16.37
CA ARG A 51 2.09 -9.19 16.53
C ARG A 51 1.37 -9.40 15.21
N ALA A 52 1.43 -8.42 14.31
CA ALA A 52 0.94 -8.61 12.95
C ALA A 52 1.74 -7.81 11.93
N VAL A 53 1.78 -8.37 10.73
CA VAL A 53 2.40 -7.75 9.56
C VAL A 53 1.43 -7.78 8.38
N ALA A 54 1.24 -6.64 7.73
CA ALA A 54 0.44 -6.54 6.51
C ALA A 54 1.35 -6.65 5.28
N ILE A 55 1.27 -7.77 4.57
CA ILE A 55 2.13 -8.07 3.42
C ILE A 55 1.41 -7.67 2.14
N MET A 56 1.94 -6.66 1.44
CA MET A 56 1.36 -6.17 0.19
C MET A 56 1.88 -6.94 -1.02
N ALA A 57 0.96 -7.26 -1.94
CA ALA A 57 1.34 -7.69 -3.28
C ALA A 57 1.76 -6.47 -4.11
N THR A 58 2.96 -6.53 -4.69
CA THR A 58 3.47 -5.49 -5.57
C THR A 58 3.11 -5.79 -7.04
N ARG A 59 3.25 -7.07 -7.44
CA ARG A 59 3.07 -7.57 -8.82
C ARG A 59 2.30 -8.90 -8.87
N THR A 60 1.97 -9.37 -10.09
CA THR A 60 1.18 -10.60 -10.35
C THR A 60 1.71 -11.81 -9.59
N GLN A 61 3.05 -11.92 -9.54
CA GLN A 61 3.77 -13.09 -9.03
C GLN A 61 3.73 -13.18 -7.50
N ASP A 62 3.50 -12.06 -6.81
CA ASP A 62 3.47 -12.02 -5.35
C ASP A 62 2.12 -12.52 -4.81
N GLN A 63 1.04 -12.30 -5.58
CA GLN A 63 -0.34 -12.67 -5.23
C GLN A 63 -0.49 -14.14 -4.75
N PRO A 64 -0.03 -15.18 -5.51
CA PRO A 64 -0.13 -16.57 -5.06
C PRO A 64 0.78 -16.91 -3.88
N LEU A 65 1.94 -16.24 -3.75
CA LEU A 65 2.84 -16.45 -2.62
C LEU A 65 2.23 -15.91 -1.33
N ILE A 66 1.67 -14.70 -1.37
CA ILE A 66 0.98 -14.11 -0.22
C ILE A 66 -0.23 -14.97 0.18
N ALA A 67 -0.98 -15.47 -0.80
CA ALA A 67 -2.09 -16.38 -0.55
C ALA A 67 -1.65 -17.70 0.12
N SER A 68 -0.45 -18.22 -0.21
CA SER A 68 0.07 -19.42 0.45
C SER A 68 0.55 -19.12 1.88
N VAL A 69 1.16 -17.96 2.13
CA VAL A 69 1.57 -17.51 3.47
C VAL A 69 0.37 -17.38 4.40
N VAL A 70 -0.72 -16.75 3.93
CA VAL A 70 -1.94 -16.55 4.72
C VAL A 70 -2.62 -17.85 5.12
N LYS A 71 -2.47 -18.94 4.35
CA LYS A 71 -3.02 -20.25 4.76
C LYS A 71 -2.44 -20.72 6.09
N THR A 72 -1.18 -20.37 6.37
CA THR A 72 -0.46 -20.80 7.59
C THR A 72 -0.43 -19.72 8.68
N HIS A 73 -0.20 -18.46 8.29
CA HIS A 73 0.03 -17.35 9.23
C HIS A 73 -1.10 -16.31 9.25
N GLY A 74 -2.12 -16.48 8.40
CA GLY A 74 -3.18 -15.50 8.23
C GLY A 74 -4.00 -15.27 9.48
N VAL A 75 -4.39 -14.01 9.69
CA VAL A 75 -5.33 -13.61 10.74
C VAL A 75 -6.65 -14.38 10.61
N LYS A 76 -7.19 -14.84 11.74
CA LYS A 76 -8.50 -15.54 11.83
C LYS A 76 -9.58 -14.75 12.56
N GLY A 77 -9.19 -13.64 13.17
CA GLY A 77 -10.06 -12.71 13.86
C GLY A 77 -9.26 -11.73 14.73
N PRO A 78 -9.93 -10.76 15.37
CA PRO A 78 -9.28 -9.77 16.24
C PRO A 78 -8.53 -10.39 17.42
N GLU A 79 -8.95 -11.57 17.89
CA GLU A 79 -8.33 -12.32 18.98
C GLU A 79 -6.90 -12.75 18.68
N CYS A 80 -6.54 -12.95 17.40
CA CYS A 80 -5.17 -13.27 17.00
C CYS A 80 -4.17 -12.21 17.48
N PHE A 81 -4.61 -10.95 17.60
CA PHE A 81 -3.75 -9.86 18.06
C PHE A 81 -3.51 -9.87 19.58
N ALA A 82 -4.10 -10.80 20.32
CA ALA A 82 -3.82 -11.02 21.74
C ALA A 82 -2.75 -12.11 21.98
N GLU A 83 -2.39 -12.94 21.00
CA GLU A 83 -1.47 -14.09 21.14
C GLU A 83 -0.03 -13.77 20.79
N ASP A 84 0.96 -14.23 21.56
CA ASP A 84 2.39 -13.93 21.34
C ASP A 84 3.04 -14.58 20.12
N LYS A 85 2.52 -14.20 18.94
CA LYS A 85 2.82 -14.76 17.63
C LYS A 85 2.54 -13.73 16.56
N THR A 86 3.42 -13.67 15.56
CA THR A 86 3.19 -12.86 14.35
C THR A 86 2.12 -13.49 13.47
N THR A 87 1.14 -12.66 13.10
CA THR A 87 0.07 -13.00 12.15
C THR A 87 0.14 -12.13 10.90
N VAL A 88 -0.43 -12.61 9.81
CA VAL A 88 -0.34 -11.96 8.49
C VAL A 88 -1.69 -11.46 8.05
N VAL A 89 -1.73 -10.20 7.63
CA VAL A 89 -2.85 -9.64 6.86
C VAL A 89 -2.38 -9.52 5.40
N ALA A 90 -3.06 -10.18 4.46
CA ALA A 90 -2.74 -10.03 3.05
C ALA A 90 -3.21 -8.68 2.50
N GLY A 91 -2.38 -8.04 1.69
CA GLY A 91 -2.78 -7.02 0.73
C GLY A 91 -2.74 -7.62 -0.67
N TYR A 92 -3.88 -7.65 -1.36
CA TYR A 92 -3.93 -8.03 -2.78
C TYR A 92 -4.20 -6.81 -3.67
N GLY A 93 -3.42 -6.63 -4.72
CA GLY A 93 -3.53 -5.46 -5.59
C GLY A 93 -2.50 -5.41 -6.71
N ARG A 94 -2.50 -4.29 -7.42
CA ARG A 94 -1.49 -3.95 -8.42
C ARG A 94 -0.83 -2.63 -8.08
N HIS A 95 0.45 -2.68 -7.76
CA HIS A 95 1.24 -1.47 -7.55
C HIS A 95 1.29 -0.62 -8.84
N PRO A 96 1.25 0.73 -8.76
CA PRO A 96 1.32 1.60 -9.94
C PRO A 96 2.52 1.34 -10.85
N TRP A 97 3.63 0.81 -10.31
CA TRP A 97 4.81 0.44 -11.11
C TRP A 97 4.52 -0.64 -12.15
N PHE A 98 3.55 -1.52 -11.89
CA PHE A 98 3.22 -2.68 -12.71
C PHE A 98 1.87 -2.54 -13.44
N CYS A 99 1.19 -1.39 -13.35
CA CYS A 99 -0.10 -1.21 -14.03
C CYS A 99 0.00 -1.14 -15.56
N HIS A 100 1.21 -0.98 -16.11
CA HIS A 100 1.49 -1.13 -17.55
C HIS A 100 1.31 -2.57 -18.05
N GLU A 101 1.22 -3.55 -17.15
CA GLU A 101 0.91 -4.94 -17.51
C GLU A 101 -0.61 -5.17 -17.64
N LEU A 102 -1.43 -4.14 -17.42
CA LEU A 102 -2.89 -4.22 -17.47
C LEU A 102 -3.43 -3.29 -18.55
N PHE A 103 -4.50 -3.70 -19.22
CA PHE A 103 -5.27 -2.84 -20.12
C PHE A 103 -6.73 -2.77 -19.68
N ASP A 104 -7.36 -1.61 -19.85
CA ASP A 104 -8.78 -1.44 -19.58
C ASP A 104 -9.61 -1.98 -20.74
N ASP A 105 -10.16 -3.16 -20.54
CA ASP A 105 -10.98 -3.90 -21.50
C ASP A 105 -12.45 -3.44 -21.52
N SER A 106 -12.82 -2.45 -20.70
CA SER A 106 -14.16 -1.84 -20.71
C SER A 106 -14.28 -0.67 -21.70
N LEU A 107 -13.16 -0.18 -22.24
CA LEU A 107 -13.13 0.91 -23.20
C LEU A 107 -13.66 0.45 -24.57
N GLU A 108 -14.29 1.36 -25.32
CA GLU A 108 -14.74 1.09 -26.70
C GLU A 108 -13.56 0.69 -27.60
N THR A 109 -12.40 1.30 -27.38
CA THR A 109 -11.13 0.97 -28.05
C THR A 109 -10.06 0.67 -26.99
N PRO A 110 -9.95 -0.59 -26.52
CA PRO A 110 -8.90 -0.99 -25.58
C PRO A 110 -7.50 -0.78 -26.18
N THR A 111 -6.52 -0.52 -25.32
CA THR A 111 -5.13 -0.34 -25.76
C THR A 111 -4.45 -1.64 -26.17
N HIS A 112 -5.00 -2.79 -25.77
CA HIS A 112 -4.56 -4.11 -26.18
C HIS A 112 -5.77 -4.93 -26.67
N VAL A 113 -5.63 -5.56 -27.83
CA VAL A 113 -6.61 -6.52 -28.36
C VAL A 113 -5.83 -7.79 -28.68
N PRO A 114 -6.15 -8.94 -28.06
CA PRO A 114 -5.49 -10.20 -28.38
C PRO A 114 -5.58 -10.52 -29.87
N SER A 115 -4.45 -10.83 -30.49
CA SER A 115 -4.33 -11.15 -31.92
C SER A 115 -3.24 -12.21 -32.15
N GLU A 116 -3.18 -12.76 -33.36
CA GLU A 116 -2.10 -13.70 -33.74
C GLU A 116 -0.73 -13.01 -33.74
N ASP A 117 -0.67 -11.71 -34.06
CA ASP A 117 0.53 -10.90 -33.96
C ASP A 117 0.63 -10.26 -32.56
N VAL A 118 1.07 -11.08 -31.60
CA VAL A 118 1.24 -10.68 -30.19
C VAL A 118 2.15 -9.48 -30.04
N GLU A 119 3.20 -9.36 -30.87
CA GLU A 119 4.16 -8.26 -30.75
C GLU A 119 3.58 -6.94 -31.28
N ALA A 120 2.77 -6.96 -32.33
CA ALA A 120 2.00 -5.78 -32.76
C ALA A 120 0.97 -5.35 -31.70
N ALA A 121 0.29 -6.32 -31.06
CA ALA A 121 -0.66 -6.03 -29.99
C ALA A 121 0.01 -5.47 -28.72
N LYS A 122 1.23 -5.94 -28.40
CA LYS A 122 2.06 -5.36 -27.32
C LYS A 122 2.54 -3.96 -27.70
N GLU A 123 3.02 -3.77 -28.92
CA GLU A 123 3.45 -2.46 -29.44
C GLU A 123 2.36 -1.41 -29.27
N GLN A 124 1.14 -1.70 -29.72
CA GLN A 124 0.00 -0.80 -29.60
C GLN A 124 -0.26 -0.40 -28.15
N HIS A 125 -0.28 -1.38 -27.24
CA HIS A 125 -0.53 -1.13 -25.82
C HIS A 125 0.56 -0.27 -25.18
N TYR A 126 1.81 -0.69 -25.30
CA TYR A 126 2.93 0.00 -24.64
C TYR A 126 3.20 1.38 -25.20
N LYS A 127 2.95 1.61 -26.50
CA LYS A 127 2.96 2.96 -27.08
C LYS A 127 1.85 3.85 -26.54
N ALA A 128 0.67 3.29 -26.24
CA ALA A 128 -0.47 4.05 -25.73
C ALA A 128 -0.34 4.41 -24.25
N VAL A 129 0.21 3.52 -23.42
CA VAL A 129 0.22 3.70 -21.95
C VAL A 129 1.53 4.29 -21.42
N LEU A 130 2.60 4.32 -22.21
CA LEU A 130 3.91 4.87 -21.80
C LEU A 130 4.19 6.24 -22.41
N SER A 131 4.89 7.08 -21.65
CA SER A 131 5.36 8.40 -22.09
C SER A 131 6.83 8.65 -21.68
N PRO A 132 7.72 9.03 -22.63
CA PRO A 132 7.48 9.04 -24.07
C PRO A 132 7.15 7.63 -24.59
N ALA A 133 6.45 7.51 -25.71
CA ALA A 133 6.16 6.21 -26.30
C ALA A 133 7.47 5.50 -26.72
N PRO A 134 7.65 4.19 -26.44
CA PRO A 134 8.80 3.44 -26.92
C PRO A 134 8.83 3.38 -28.45
N THR A 135 10.02 3.59 -29.01
CA THR A 135 10.28 3.52 -30.45
C THR A 135 11.05 2.26 -30.86
N ASP A 136 11.83 1.70 -29.94
CA ASP A 136 12.62 0.48 -30.14
C ASP A 136 11.78 -0.78 -29.84
N PRO A 137 11.55 -1.67 -30.83
CA PRO A 137 10.81 -2.90 -30.64
C PRO A 137 11.38 -3.85 -29.59
N ALA A 138 12.69 -3.81 -29.33
CA ALA A 138 13.27 -4.62 -28.28
C ALA A 138 12.68 -4.27 -26.90
N PHE A 139 12.15 -3.04 -26.71
CA PHE A 139 11.63 -2.60 -25.43
C PHE A 139 10.34 -3.32 -25.06
N TRP A 140 9.34 -3.33 -25.95
CA TRP A 140 8.09 -4.03 -25.65
C TRP A 140 8.18 -5.54 -25.82
N ARG A 141 9.11 -6.04 -26.64
CA ARG A 141 9.36 -7.50 -26.74
C ARG A 141 9.71 -8.12 -25.39
N ASP A 142 10.50 -7.43 -24.57
CA ASP A 142 10.91 -7.89 -23.24
C ASP A 142 9.83 -7.69 -22.15
N LEU A 143 8.77 -6.92 -22.44
CA LEU A 143 7.64 -6.72 -21.53
C LEU A 143 6.62 -7.87 -21.67
N PRO A 144 5.85 -8.17 -20.61
CA PRO A 144 4.86 -9.25 -20.65
C PRO A 144 3.71 -8.96 -21.63
N VAL A 145 2.88 -9.97 -21.90
CA VAL A 145 1.60 -9.73 -22.59
C VAL A 145 0.64 -9.05 -21.60
N PRO A 146 0.01 -7.90 -21.95
CA PRO A 146 -0.94 -7.24 -21.06
C PRO A 146 -2.15 -8.12 -20.71
N ILE A 147 -2.60 -8.04 -19.46
CA ILE A 147 -3.76 -8.78 -18.93
C ILE A 147 -4.96 -7.83 -18.86
N ALA A 148 -6.16 -8.34 -19.16
CA ALA A 148 -7.38 -7.56 -19.02
C ALA A 148 -7.60 -7.14 -17.56
N LEU A 149 -7.88 -5.85 -17.33
CA LEU A 149 -8.12 -5.32 -15.99
C LEU A 149 -9.30 -6.02 -15.31
N SER A 150 -10.37 -6.31 -16.04
CA SER A 150 -11.52 -7.06 -15.53
C SER A 150 -11.13 -8.43 -14.98
N THR A 151 -10.23 -9.15 -15.67
CA THR A 151 -9.74 -10.47 -15.26
C THR A 151 -8.94 -10.37 -13.98
N PHE A 152 -8.00 -9.42 -13.90
CA PHE A 152 -7.20 -9.22 -12.69
C PHE A 152 -8.05 -8.82 -11.48
N ILE A 153 -9.06 -7.96 -11.67
CA ILE A 153 -10.00 -7.56 -10.62
C ILE A 153 -10.87 -8.74 -10.16
N ALA A 154 -11.31 -9.61 -11.08
CA ALA A 154 -12.07 -10.82 -10.74
C ALA A 154 -11.23 -11.81 -9.91
N GLU A 155 -9.97 -12.03 -10.28
CA GLU A 155 -9.06 -12.87 -9.48
C GLU A 155 -8.77 -12.26 -8.10
N THR A 156 -8.61 -10.94 -8.03
CA THR A 156 -8.40 -10.24 -6.75
C THR A 156 -9.64 -10.34 -5.87
N ARG A 157 -10.85 -10.20 -6.44
CA ARG A 157 -12.11 -10.45 -5.73
C ARG A 157 -12.16 -11.85 -5.14
N ALA A 158 -11.80 -12.89 -5.92
CA ALA A 158 -11.84 -14.26 -5.44
C ALA A 158 -10.95 -14.46 -4.20
N ARG A 159 -9.73 -13.90 -4.21
CA ARG A 159 -8.81 -13.93 -3.04
C ARG A 159 -9.38 -13.21 -1.82
N LEU A 160 -9.99 -12.04 -2.01
CA LEU A 160 -10.62 -11.27 -0.93
C LEU A 160 -11.89 -11.93 -0.37
N ILE A 161 -12.55 -12.81 -1.14
CA ILE A 161 -13.67 -13.61 -0.63
C ILE A 161 -13.15 -14.81 0.15
N GLU A 162 -12.08 -15.47 -0.33
CA GLU A 162 -11.43 -16.59 0.36
C GLU A 162 -10.76 -16.17 1.67
N ASP A 163 -10.21 -14.95 1.74
CA ASP A 163 -9.63 -14.35 2.93
C ASP A 163 -10.45 -13.13 3.41
N PRO A 164 -11.35 -13.33 4.39
CA PRO A 164 -12.18 -12.26 4.92
C PRO A 164 -11.46 -11.14 5.65
N TYR A 165 -10.17 -11.28 5.96
CA TYR A 165 -9.39 -10.26 6.66
C TYR A 165 -8.36 -9.57 5.76
N ALA A 166 -8.21 -10.03 4.52
CA ALA A 166 -7.36 -9.38 3.54
C ALA A 166 -7.84 -7.95 3.21
N MET A 167 -6.87 -7.09 2.92
CA MET A 167 -7.07 -5.75 2.42
C MET A 167 -6.73 -5.66 0.93
N VAL A 168 -7.06 -4.53 0.31
CA VAL A 168 -6.65 -4.24 -1.06
C VAL A 168 -5.39 -3.37 -1.04
N GLY A 169 -4.28 -3.90 -1.56
CA GLY A 169 -3.00 -3.21 -1.55
C GLY A 169 -1.87 -4.07 -2.12
N GLU A 170 -0.75 -3.48 -2.55
CA GLU A 170 -0.54 -2.04 -2.64
C GLU A 170 -1.11 -1.50 -3.96
N ILE A 171 -1.86 -0.40 -3.88
CA ILE A 171 -2.47 0.27 -5.04
C ILE A 171 -2.21 1.77 -4.97
N GLY A 172 -2.25 2.51 -6.08
CA GLY A 172 -2.10 3.96 -6.00
C GLY A 172 -1.51 4.60 -7.23
N LEU A 173 -0.77 5.69 -7.04
CA LEU A 173 -0.19 6.49 -8.11
C LEU A 173 1.27 6.87 -7.82
N ASP A 174 2.12 6.77 -8.84
CA ASP A 174 3.53 7.11 -8.81
C ASP A 174 3.93 7.89 -10.07
N LYS A 175 4.05 9.22 -9.94
CA LYS A 175 4.47 10.09 -11.05
C LYS A 175 5.96 9.95 -11.41
N PRO A 176 6.91 9.82 -10.46
CA PRO A 176 8.33 9.73 -10.81
C PRO A 176 8.79 8.38 -11.39
N PHE A 177 8.02 7.31 -11.18
CA PHE A 177 8.42 5.98 -11.62
C PHE A 177 8.66 5.88 -13.13
N ARG A 178 9.74 5.16 -13.47
CA ARG A 178 10.14 4.84 -14.83
C ARG A 178 10.34 3.33 -14.91
N LEU A 179 9.94 2.73 -16.02
CA LEU A 179 10.13 1.29 -16.24
C LEU A 179 11.63 0.96 -16.29
N PRO A 180 12.05 -0.23 -15.81
CA PRO A 180 13.42 -0.69 -15.99
C PRO A 180 13.81 -0.77 -17.48
N MET A 181 15.10 -0.65 -17.77
CA MET A 181 15.64 -0.97 -19.09
C MET A 181 15.49 -2.48 -19.38
N GLN A 182 15.61 -2.83 -20.66
CA GLN A 182 15.66 -4.23 -21.11
C GLN A 182 16.80 -4.99 -20.43
N TRP A 183 16.69 -6.31 -20.40
CA TRP A 183 17.79 -7.17 -20.00
C TRP A 183 19.03 -7.00 -20.88
N THR A 184 20.21 -7.09 -20.27
CA THR A 184 21.44 -7.32 -21.03
C THR A 184 21.42 -8.72 -21.65
N ASP A 185 22.15 -8.91 -22.75
CA ASP A 185 22.40 -10.23 -23.33
C ASP A 185 23.84 -10.67 -22.96
N PRO A 186 24.03 -11.77 -22.20
CA PRO A 186 23.02 -12.70 -21.70
C PRO A 186 22.22 -12.16 -20.50
N LYS A 187 20.99 -12.66 -20.36
CA LYS A 187 20.13 -12.37 -19.22
C LYS A 187 20.74 -12.96 -17.94
N PRO A 188 20.84 -12.20 -16.84
CA PRO A 188 21.30 -12.72 -15.55
C PRO A 188 20.41 -13.87 -15.04
N GLU A 189 21.02 -14.78 -14.29
CA GLU A 189 20.27 -15.83 -13.59
C GLU A 189 19.26 -15.20 -12.60
N PRO A 190 18.03 -15.72 -12.53
CA PRO A 190 17.05 -15.25 -11.54
C PRO A 190 17.58 -15.45 -10.11
N ASP A 191 17.39 -14.44 -9.27
CA ASP A 191 17.58 -14.56 -7.82
C ASP A 191 16.53 -15.56 -7.26
N PRO A 192 16.95 -16.74 -6.78
CA PRO A 192 16.00 -17.77 -6.31
C PRO A 192 15.21 -17.31 -5.09
N ASP A 193 15.70 -16.30 -4.37
CA ASP A 193 15.07 -15.78 -3.17
C ASP A 193 13.99 -14.75 -3.50
N ARG A 194 13.79 -14.37 -4.76
CA ARG A 194 12.84 -13.34 -5.17
C ARG A 194 11.80 -13.82 -6.17
N THR A 195 10.59 -13.30 -6.04
CA THR A 195 9.57 -13.47 -7.09
C THR A 195 10.05 -12.81 -8.41
N PRO A 196 9.79 -13.41 -9.57
CA PRO A 196 10.24 -12.88 -10.85
C PRO A 196 9.50 -11.58 -11.22
N GLY A 197 10.07 -10.80 -12.14
CA GLY A 197 9.43 -9.58 -12.68
C GLY A 197 9.84 -8.27 -12.01
N GLY A 198 10.62 -8.32 -10.92
CA GLY A 198 11.15 -7.10 -10.28
C GLY A 198 12.15 -6.32 -11.14
N ARG A 199 12.58 -5.15 -10.64
CA ARG A 199 13.63 -4.34 -11.29
C ARG A 199 14.95 -5.10 -11.41
N GLN A 200 15.33 -5.87 -10.39
CA GLN A 200 16.57 -6.66 -10.35
C GLN A 200 17.79 -5.81 -10.75
N ARG A 201 17.91 -4.62 -10.15
CA ARG A 201 18.99 -3.63 -10.34
C ARG A 201 19.16 -3.03 -11.74
N ARG A 202 18.32 -3.41 -12.71
CA ARG A 202 18.32 -2.79 -14.03
C ARG A 202 18.20 -1.26 -13.92
N PRO A 203 18.99 -0.50 -14.72
CA PRO A 203 18.83 0.95 -14.81
C PRO A 203 17.40 1.32 -15.22
N LEU A 204 16.97 2.52 -14.89
CA LEU A 204 15.65 3.00 -15.28
C LEU A 204 15.68 3.57 -16.70
N SER A 205 14.71 3.20 -17.52
CA SER A 205 14.48 3.79 -18.83
C SER A 205 13.93 5.22 -18.71
N GLN A 206 13.63 5.86 -19.84
CA GLN A 206 12.91 7.14 -19.88
C GLN A 206 11.38 6.98 -19.76
N HIS A 207 10.86 5.76 -20.00
CA HIS A 207 9.43 5.51 -20.16
C HIS A 207 8.72 5.49 -18.82
N ARG A 208 7.76 6.40 -18.65
CA ARG A 208 6.85 6.48 -17.50
C ARG A 208 5.50 5.95 -17.90
N ILE A 209 4.73 5.46 -16.93
CA ILE A 209 3.33 5.09 -17.18
C ILE A 209 2.48 6.36 -17.11
N ASN A 210 1.61 6.55 -18.10
CA ASN A 210 0.68 7.67 -18.16
C ASN A 210 -0.16 7.72 -16.88
N ILE A 211 -0.27 8.90 -16.26
CA ILE A 211 -0.96 9.05 -14.98
C ILE A 211 -2.45 8.71 -15.08
N THR A 212 -3.05 8.92 -16.25
CA THR A 212 -4.43 8.53 -16.56
C THR A 212 -4.61 7.02 -16.54
N HIS A 213 -3.62 6.27 -17.06
CA HIS A 213 -3.62 4.80 -17.02
C HIS A 213 -3.45 4.28 -15.59
N GLN A 214 -2.51 4.85 -14.83
CA GLN A 214 -2.37 4.51 -13.40
C GLN A 214 -3.68 4.77 -12.63
N LYS A 215 -4.34 5.92 -12.89
CA LYS A 215 -5.63 6.26 -12.27
C LYS A 215 -6.72 5.26 -12.64
N ALA A 216 -6.83 4.82 -13.89
CA ALA A 216 -7.85 3.85 -14.29
C ALA A 216 -7.73 2.53 -13.50
N VAL A 217 -6.51 1.99 -13.40
CA VAL A 217 -6.25 0.78 -12.62
C VAL A 217 -6.49 1.01 -11.13
N PHE A 218 -6.06 2.15 -10.57
CA PHE A 218 -6.30 2.50 -9.17
C PHE A 218 -7.79 2.57 -8.83
N MET A 219 -8.60 3.24 -9.66
CA MET A 219 -10.04 3.37 -9.47
C MET A 219 -10.76 2.01 -9.49
N ALA A 220 -10.33 1.07 -10.33
CA ALA A 220 -10.89 -0.28 -10.36
C ALA A 220 -10.67 -1.03 -9.03
N HIS A 221 -9.49 -0.87 -8.42
CA HIS A 221 -9.20 -1.45 -7.10
C HIS A 221 -9.99 -0.78 -5.98
N LEU A 222 -10.10 0.56 -5.98
CA LEU A 222 -10.91 1.29 -4.99
C LEU A 222 -12.38 0.86 -5.04
N LYS A 223 -12.93 0.70 -6.24
CA LYS A 223 -14.29 0.21 -6.45
C LYS A 223 -14.46 -1.19 -5.87
N LEU A 224 -13.54 -2.13 -6.17
CA LEU A 224 -13.56 -3.47 -5.61
C LEU A 224 -13.52 -3.44 -4.07
N ALA A 225 -12.64 -2.62 -3.49
CA ALA A 225 -12.51 -2.49 -2.04
C ALA A 225 -13.79 -1.93 -1.41
N GLY A 226 -14.42 -0.93 -2.00
CA GLY A 226 -15.69 -0.39 -1.54
C GLY A 226 -16.83 -1.42 -1.61
N GLU A 227 -16.91 -2.16 -2.72
CA GLU A 227 -17.93 -3.19 -2.91
C GLU A 227 -17.86 -4.31 -1.88
N LEU A 228 -16.64 -4.67 -1.45
CA LEU A 228 -16.39 -5.72 -0.47
C LEU A 228 -16.18 -5.19 0.96
N GLY A 229 -16.27 -3.87 1.18
CA GLY A 229 -16.01 -3.25 2.49
C GLY A 229 -14.58 -3.45 3.00
N ARG A 230 -13.59 -3.56 2.11
CA ARG A 230 -12.18 -3.82 2.46
C ARG A 230 -11.40 -2.53 2.73
N PRO A 231 -10.51 -2.53 3.74
CA PRO A 231 -9.53 -1.46 3.86
C PRO A 231 -8.57 -1.46 2.65
N VAL A 232 -7.97 -0.31 2.38
CA VAL A 232 -6.96 -0.15 1.32
C VAL A 232 -5.64 0.40 1.86
N SER A 233 -4.53 -0.04 1.29
CA SER A 233 -3.20 0.55 1.48
C SER A 233 -2.77 1.25 0.19
N VAL A 234 -2.52 2.56 0.27
CA VAL A 234 -2.43 3.45 -0.90
C VAL A 234 -1.04 4.07 -1.06
N HIS A 235 -0.41 3.79 -2.19
CA HIS A 235 0.81 4.40 -2.70
C HIS A 235 0.59 5.81 -3.25
N GLY A 236 1.48 6.75 -2.93
CA GLY A 236 1.37 8.12 -3.42
C GLY A 236 2.67 8.88 -3.47
N VAL A 237 3.33 8.92 -4.63
CA VAL A 237 4.59 9.67 -4.82
C VAL A 237 4.44 10.80 -5.84
N GLN A 238 4.62 12.05 -5.38
CA GLN A 238 4.47 13.30 -6.17
C GLN A 238 3.12 13.45 -6.88
N VAL A 239 2.05 12.96 -6.24
CA VAL A 239 0.69 12.90 -6.80
C VAL A 239 -0.38 13.43 -5.85
N HIS A 240 -0.03 14.10 -4.75
CA HIS A 240 -0.97 14.38 -3.64
C HIS A 240 -2.33 14.97 -4.06
N GLY A 241 -2.35 15.92 -5.01
CA GLY A 241 -3.60 16.47 -5.55
C GLY A 241 -4.39 15.45 -6.38
N ILE A 242 -3.74 14.80 -7.34
CA ILE A 242 -4.36 13.79 -8.22
C ILE A 242 -4.89 12.60 -7.40
N LEU A 243 -4.14 12.19 -6.38
CA LEU A 243 -4.52 11.11 -5.48
C LEU A 243 -5.77 11.48 -4.67
N TYR A 244 -5.79 12.68 -4.09
CA TYR A 244 -6.97 13.17 -3.37
C TYR A 244 -8.19 13.27 -4.28
N ASP A 245 -8.02 13.73 -5.52
CA ASP A 245 -9.11 13.86 -6.48
C ASP A 245 -9.67 12.49 -6.88
N ALA A 246 -8.80 11.49 -7.13
CA ALA A 246 -9.20 10.13 -7.44
C ALA A 246 -9.96 9.46 -6.27
N LEU A 247 -9.46 9.62 -5.05
CA LEU A 247 -10.15 9.14 -3.86
C LEU A 247 -11.50 9.87 -3.68
N SER A 248 -11.53 11.18 -3.88
CA SER A 248 -12.76 11.99 -3.78
C SER A 248 -13.82 11.62 -4.78
N GLU A 249 -13.42 11.18 -5.97
CA GLU A 249 -14.33 10.68 -7.00
C GLU A 249 -15.10 9.43 -6.54
N CYS A 250 -14.49 8.56 -5.73
CA CYS A 250 -15.10 7.32 -5.25
C CYS A 250 -16.26 7.54 -4.27
N TRP A 251 -16.25 8.66 -3.52
CA TRP A 251 -17.29 8.96 -2.54
C TRP A 251 -18.16 10.17 -2.90
N LYS A 252 -18.12 10.59 -4.17
CA LYS A 252 -18.97 11.67 -4.68
C LYS A 252 -20.45 11.33 -4.47
N GLY A 253 -21.18 12.21 -3.79
CA GLY A 253 -22.59 11.99 -3.43
C GLY A 253 -22.81 11.24 -2.11
N HIS A 254 -21.73 10.76 -1.48
CA HIS A 254 -21.75 10.10 -0.17
C HIS A 254 -21.12 10.96 0.93
N GLU A 255 -20.87 12.24 0.67
CA GLU A 255 -20.20 13.12 1.60
C GLU A 255 -21.02 13.31 2.89
N LEU A 256 -20.31 13.31 4.00
CA LEU A 256 -20.88 13.51 5.32
C LEU A 256 -21.40 14.94 5.46
N ARG A 257 -22.71 15.08 5.61
CA ARG A 257 -23.35 16.36 5.89
C ARG A 257 -22.88 16.91 7.24
N GLY A 258 -22.63 18.22 7.31
CA GLY A 258 -22.22 18.87 8.56
C GLY A 258 -23.27 18.76 9.67
N ARG A 259 -22.84 18.87 10.94
CA ARG A 259 -23.66 18.70 12.15
C ARG A 259 -25.00 19.44 12.09
N ARG A 260 -25.00 20.73 11.70
CA ARG A 260 -26.22 21.55 11.54
C ARG A 260 -27.22 20.99 10.53
N SER A 261 -26.73 20.41 9.43
CA SER A 261 -27.58 19.80 8.40
C SER A 261 -28.18 18.48 8.89
N ARG A 262 -27.40 17.67 9.63
CA ARG A 262 -27.89 16.45 10.28
C ARG A 262 -28.95 16.76 11.35
N ASP A 263 -28.72 17.76 12.19
CA ASP A 263 -29.66 18.16 13.24
C ASP A 263 -30.98 18.66 12.64
N LYS A 264 -30.92 19.41 11.52
CA LYS A 264 -32.11 19.84 10.77
C LYS A 264 -32.85 18.68 10.11
N ALA A 265 -32.13 17.69 9.56
CA ALA A 265 -32.74 16.49 8.97
C ALA A 265 -33.39 15.58 10.03
N LYS A 266 -32.75 15.40 11.19
CA LYS A 266 -33.32 14.71 12.35
C LYS A 266 -34.60 15.41 12.83
N LYS A 267 -34.58 16.74 12.91
CA LYS A 267 -35.75 17.54 13.31
C LYS A 267 -36.90 17.48 12.30
N ASN A 268 -36.59 17.32 11.02
CA ASN A 268 -37.58 17.25 9.93
C ASN A 268 -38.02 15.83 9.58
N GLY A 269 -37.56 14.79 10.29
CA GLY A 269 -37.92 13.39 10.03
C GLY A 269 -37.43 12.84 8.69
N THR A 270 -36.53 13.53 7.99
CA THR A 270 -35.98 13.14 6.67
C THR A 270 -34.61 12.46 6.75
N ALA A 271 -34.21 12.03 7.95
CA ALA A 271 -33.01 11.22 8.13
C ALA A 271 -33.24 9.82 7.54
N SER A 272 -32.91 9.63 6.27
CA SER A 272 -32.81 8.29 5.70
C SER A 272 -31.69 7.55 6.44
N GLN A 273 -32.03 6.48 7.16
CA GLN A 273 -31.07 5.44 7.48
C GLN A 273 -30.65 4.85 6.13
N ALA A 274 -29.53 5.32 5.56
CA ALA A 274 -28.93 4.59 4.46
C ALA A 274 -28.61 3.20 5.01
N ALA A 275 -29.21 2.17 4.42
CA ALA A 275 -29.02 0.78 4.84
C ALA A 275 -27.52 0.49 4.89
N GLU A 276 -27.01 0.09 6.06
CA GLU A 276 -25.61 -0.28 6.26
C GLU A 276 -25.18 -1.43 5.33
N ASP A 277 -26.13 -2.17 4.77
CA ASP A 277 -25.94 -3.34 3.91
C ASP A 277 -25.74 -3.04 2.40
N THR A 278 -25.83 -1.80 1.94
CA THR A 278 -25.55 -1.51 0.52
C THR A 278 -24.04 -1.31 0.27
N PRO A 279 -23.44 -2.03 -0.70
CA PRO A 279 -22.05 -1.83 -1.09
C PRO A 279 -21.75 -0.36 -1.42
N LYS A 280 -20.70 0.20 -0.81
CA LYS A 280 -20.31 1.59 -1.02
C LYS A 280 -19.34 1.69 -2.20
N PRO A 281 -19.35 2.78 -2.99
CA PRO A 281 -18.41 2.94 -4.10
C PRO A 281 -16.98 3.31 -3.66
N TYR A 282 -16.72 3.39 -2.35
CA TYR A 282 -15.45 3.76 -1.76
C TYR A 282 -15.08 2.80 -0.62
N PRO A 283 -13.79 2.54 -0.39
CA PRO A 283 -13.34 1.74 0.74
C PRO A 283 -13.68 2.45 2.07
N PRO A 284 -14.11 1.71 3.10
CA PRO A 284 -14.46 2.29 4.39
C PRO A 284 -13.24 2.91 5.11
N ARG A 285 -12.06 2.32 4.92
CA ARG A 285 -10.82 2.68 5.61
C ARG A 285 -9.66 2.72 4.62
N ILE A 286 -8.85 3.78 4.70
CA ILE A 286 -7.79 4.07 3.73
C ILE A 286 -6.51 4.42 4.48
N CYS A 287 -5.47 3.62 4.32
CA CYS A 287 -4.13 3.97 4.78
C CYS A 287 -3.37 4.64 3.64
N LEU A 288 -2.95 5.89 3.86
CA LEU A 288 -1.95 6.55 3.01
C LEU A 288 -0.57 6.06 3.47
N HIS A 289 -0.02 5.10 2.73
CA HIS A 289 1.22 4.44 3.12
C HIS A 289 2.43 5.38 3.00
N SER A 290 3.42 5.21 3.88
CA SER A 290 4.66 6.01 3.96
C SER A 290 4.42 7.49 3.71
N PHE A 291 3.46 8.08 4.44
CA PHE A 291 2.94 9.39 4.09
C PHE A 291 4.05 10.45 4.10
N SER A 292 4.31 11.01 2.93
CA SER A 292 5.35 12.01 2.70
C SER A 292 4.77 13.36 2.25
N GLY A 293 3.48 13.60 2.45
CA GLY A 293 2.85 14.89 2.15
C GLY A 293 3.23 15.98 3.15
N LYS A 294 2.96 17.26 2.81
CA LYS A 294 3.11 18.37 3.75
C LYS A 294 1.93 18.41 4.74
N SER A 295 2.10 19.10 5.85
CA SER A 295 1.09 19.35 6.88
C SER A 295 -0.31 19.73 6.35
N ASP A 296 -0.40 20.56 5.30
CA ASP A 296 -1.69 20.96 4.74
C ASP A 296 -2.40 19.83 3.97
N ALA A 297 -1.63 18.89 3.40
CA ALA A 297 -2.20 17.69 2.78
C ALA A 297 -2.86 16.80 3.85
N VAL A 298 -2.28 16.69 5.05
CA VAL A 298 -2.92 15.97 6.18
C VAL A 298 -4.30 16.55 6.48
N LYS A 299 -4.39 17.89 6.64
CA LYS A 299 -5.67 18.58 6.90
C LYS A 299 -6.69 18.34 5.80
N GLN A 300 -6.25 18.24 4.55
CA GLN A 300 -7.13 17.98 3.40
C GLN A 300 -7.80 16.61 3.50
N TYR A 301 -7.07 15.58 3.95
CA TYR A 301 -7.58 14.22 4.15
C TYR A 301 -8.41 14.04 5.43
N LEU A 302 -8.41 15.03 6.33
CA LEU A 302 -9.16 15.01 7.59
C LEU A 302 -10.43 15.87 7.55
N LYS A 303 -10.85 16.32 6.36
CA LYS A 303 -12.07 17.12 6.22
C LYS A 303 -13.28 16.32 6.71
N PRO A 304 -14.14 16.90 7.59
CA PRO A 304 -15.30 16.19 8.15
C PRO A 304 -16.36 15.72 7.14
N CYS A 305 -16.28 16.16 5.88
CA CYS A 305 -17.16 15.73 4.81
C CYS A 305 -16.73 14.40 4.18
N ILE A 306 -15.50 13.95 4.40
CA ILE A 306 -14.98 12.68 3.88
C ILE A 306 -15.67 11.54 4.64
N PRO A 307 -16.32 10.58 3.94
CA PRO A 307 -17.03 9.48 4.59
C PRO A 307 -16.17 8.26 4.90
N ALA A 308 -14.96 8.18 4.32
CA ALA A 308 -13.98 7.15 4.64
C ALA A 308 -13.10 7.56 5.83
N GLU A 309 -12.61 6.59 6.58
CA GLU A 309 -11.64 6.81 7.65
C GLU A 309 -10.22 6.79 7.07
N ILE A 310 -9.51 7.91 7.19
CA ILE A 310 -8.17 8.06 6.61
C ILE A 310 -7.11 7.89 7.69
N PHE A 311 -6.28 6.86 7.52
CA PHE A 311 -5.10 6.56 8.31
C PHE A 311 -3.82 7.00 7.58
N PHE A 312 -2.79 7.28 8.35
CA PHE A 312 -1.47 7.68 7.87
C PHE A 312 -0.45 6.77 8.53
N SER A 313 0.29 5.99 7.75
CA SER A 313 1.43 5.24 8.25
C SER A 313 2.74 5.97 7.94
N PHE A 314 3.73 5.65 8.76
CA PHE A 314 5.09 6.15 8.64
C PHE A 314 6.07 5.00 8.82
N SER A 315 7.18 5.04 8.10
CA SER A 315 8.26 4.07 8.17
C SER A 315 9.62 4.75 8.34
N LYS A 316 10.55 4.06 9.00
CA LYS A 316 11.94 4.53 9.06
C LYS A 316 12.52 4.66 7.65
N THR A 317 12.36 3.62 6.83
CA THR A 317 12.97 3.50 5.50
C THR A 317 12.55 4.62 4.54
N ASN A 318 11.35 5.20 4.66
CA ASN A 318 10.93 6.32 3.79
C ASN A 318 10.89 7.67 4.48
N ASN A 319 10.51 7.73 5.76
CA ASN A 319 10.26 9.00 6.42
C ASN A 319 11.48 9.54 7.19
N LEU A 320 12.52 8.74 7.40
CA LEU A 320 13.70 9.11 8.18
C LEU A 320 15.02 9.07 7.39
N ARG A 321 15.00 9.08 6.05
CA ARG A 321 16.23 8.95 5.22
C ARG A 321 17.14 10.18 5.27
N SER A 322 16.60 11.31 5.70
CA SER A 322 17.31 12.58 5.86
C SER A 322 16.66 13.42 6.95
N ASP A 323 17.40 14.40 7.48
CA ASP A 323 16.88 15.34 8.49
C ASP A 323 15.65 16.13 7.97
N GLU A 324 15.64 16.47 6.68
CA GLU A 324 14.52 17.18 6.06
C GLU A 324 13.25 16.31 6.03
N GLU A 325 13.38 15.04 5.63
CA GLU A 325 12.27 14.09 5.61
C GLU A 325 11.78 13.76 7.02
N ARG A 326 12.70 13.59 7.97
CA ARG A 326 12.38 13.40 9.38
C ARG A 326 11.56 14.55 9.93
N LYS A 327 12.02 15.79 9.72
CA LYS A 327 11.29 16.98 10.17
C LYS A 327 9.89 17.05 9.57
N LYS A 328 9.76 16.78 8.27
CA LYS A 328 8.48 16.75 7.57
C LYS A 328 7.54 15.68 8.13
N ALA A 329 8.07 14.49 8.41
CA ALA A 329 7.31 13.40 9.01
C ALA A 329 6.83 13.77 10.42
N GLU A 330 7.71 14.31 11.27
CA GLU A 330 7.33 14.77 12.61
C GLU A 330 6.26 15.87 12.57
N ASP A 331 6.36 16.82 11.65
CA ASP A 331 5.36 17.87 11.46
C ASP A 331 4.01 17.33 11.00
N ALA A 332 4.00 16.27 10.16
CA ALA A 332 2.79 15.56 9.79
C ALA A 332 2.22 14.79 11.00
N ILE A 333 3.05 14.01 11.69
CA ILE A 333 2.67 13.20 12.87
C ILE A 333 1.99 14.08 13.92
N ARG A 334 2.54 15.26 14.24
CA ARG A 334 1.94 16.20 15.21
C ARG A 334 0.50 16.56 14.87
N ILE A 335 0.17 16.66 13.58
CA ILE A 335 -1.16 17.08 13.08
C ILE A 335 -2.13 15.91 12.95
N VAL A 336 -1.66 14.72 12.59
CA VAL A 336 -2.54 13.54 12.41
C VAL A 336 -3.25 13.22 13.73
N PRO A 337 -4.58 13.01 13.77
CA PRO A 337 -5.29 12.63 14.99
C PRO A 337 -4.73 11.35 15.61
N ASN A 338 -4.78 11.26 16.94
CA ASN A 338 -4.19 10.15 17.70
C ASN A 338 -4.74 8.79 17.25
N ASN A 339 -6.00 8.74 16.80
CA ASN A 339 -6.69 7.54 16.35
C ASN A 339 -6.52 7.23 14.84
N ARG A 340 -5.58 7.89 14.15
CA ARG A 340 -5.38 7.77 12.69
C ARG A 340 -3.92 7.54 12.29
N ILE A 341 -3.07 7.19 13.26
CA ILE A 341 -1.64 6.95 13.04
C ILE A 341 -1.38 5.45 13.03
N LEU A 342 -0.66 5.00 12.02
CA LEU A 342 -0.14 3.64 11.90
C LEU A 342 1.39 3.68 11.79
N VAL A 343 2.02 2.52 12.00
CA VAL A 343 3.44 2.32 11.77
C VAL A 343 3.61 1.23 10.73
N GLU A 344 4.63 1.35 9.90
CA GLU A 344 4.99 0.32 8.95
C GLU A 344 6.51 0.21 8.78
N SER A 345 6.98 -0.90 8.22
CA SER A 345 8.40 -1.08 7.91
C SER A 345 8.74 -0.69 6.47
N ASP A 346 7.83 -0.97 5.53
CA ASP A 346 8.05 -0.89 4.09
C ASP A 346 9.24 -1.75 3.57
N LEU A 347 9.62 -2.78 4.34
CA LEU A 347 10.76 -3.64 4.01
C LEU A 347 10.34 -4.86 3.22
N HIS A 348 11.24 -5.36 2.37
CA HIS A 348 11.08 -6.64 1.67
C HIS A 348 11.66 -7.85 2.43
N THR A 349 12.06 -7.66 3.70
CA THR A 349 12.64 -8.69 4.57
C THR A 349 12.09 -8.60 5.99
N ALA A 350 11.65 -9.74 6.52
CA ALA A 350 11.29 -9.98 7.91
C ALA A 350 12.53 -10.19 8.79
N GLY A 351 12.30 -10.39 10.09
CA GLY A 351 13.34 -10.67 11.09
C GLY A 351 13.81 -9.42 11.85
N ASP A 352 14.95 -9.54 12.55
CA ASP A 352 15.44 -8.54 13.52
C ASP A 352 15.54 -7.12 12.97
N ARG A 353 15.92 -6.97 11.70
CA ARG A 353 15.97 -5.65 11.05
C ARG A 353 14.59 -5.00 11.05
N MET A 354 13.56 -5.73 10.64
CA MET A 354 12.20 -5.20 10.58
C MET A 354 11.70 -4.80 11.96
N ASP A 355 11.89 -5.65 12.98
CA ASP A 355 11.51 -5.33 14.35
C ASP A 355 12.24 -4.07 14.88
N SER A 356 13.53 -3.92 14.58
CA SER A 356 14.32 -2.75 14.94
C SER A 356 13.81 -1.47 14.26
N GLU A 357 13.51 -1.52 12.96
CA GLU A 357 12.97 -0.36 12.23
C GLU A 357 11.56 0.03 12.69
N LEU A 358 10.72 -0.96 13.04
CA LEU A 358 9.42 -0.72 13.66
C LEU A 358 9.58 -0.02 15.00
N GLU A 359 10.39 -0.57 15.92
CA GLU A 359 10.64 0.04 17.23
C GLU A 359 11.10 1.50 17.11
N GLU A 360 12.05 1.78 16.20
CA GLU A 360 12.55 3.14 15.99
C GLU A 360 11.44 4.10 15.54
N MET A 361 10.58 3.67 14.60
CA MET A 361 9.48 4.49 14.11
C MET A 361 8.41 4.72 15.18
N TYR A 362 8.07 3.70 15.98
CA TYR A 362 7.20 3.86 17.15
C TYR A 362 7.77 4.90 18.13
N ARG A 363 9.07 4.83 18.47
CA ARG A 363 9.73 5.81 19.35
C ARG A 363 9.67 7.22 18.76
N VAL A 364 9.89 7.38 17.46
CA VAL A 364 9.76 8.69 16.78
C VAL A 364 8.34 9.25 16.92
N ILE A 365 7.31 8.44 16.68
CA ILE A 365 5.91 8.89 16.82
C ILE A 365 5.60 9.27 18.26
N CYS A 366 5.96 8.43 19.24
CA CYS A 366 5.73 8.72 20.65
C CYS A 366 6.37 10.04 21.06
N ARG A 367 7.64 10.27 20.69
CA ARG A 367 8.33 11.54 20.95
C ARG A 367 7.64 12.73 20.27
N ALA A 368 7.28 12.61 18.99
CA ALA A 368 6.61 13.68 18.25
C ALA A 368 5.23 14.03 18.84
N LYS A 369 4.56 13.05 19.45
CA LYS A 369 3.25 13.18 20.11
C LYS A 369 3.31 13.53 21.59
N GLY A 370 4.46 13.39 22.23
CA GLY A 370 4.61 13.49 23.68
C GLY A 370 3.92 12.36 24.44
N TRP A 371 3.77 11.17 23.82
CA TRP A 371 3.25 9.97 24.49
C TRP A 371 4.37 9.22 25.19
N SER A 372 4.06 8.53 26.29
CA SER A 372 4.94 7.46 26.78
C SER A 372 4.95 6.29 25.79
N LEU A 373 5.92 5.39 25.90
CA LEU A 373 5.99 4.23 25.00
C LEU A 373 4.79 3.31 25.19
N GLU A 374 4.39 3.02 26.44
CA GLU A 374 3.22 2.18 26.73
C GLU A 374 1.94 2.77 26.15
N GLU A 375 1.73 4.07 26.35
CA GLU A 375 0.56 4.76 25.80
C GLU A 375 0.57 4.73 24.26
N GLY A 376 1.70 5.10 23.65
CA GLY A 376 1.79 5.23 22.20
C GLY A 376 1.68 3.90 21.47
N VAL A 377 2.33 2.85 21.98
CA VAL A 377 2.20 1.49 21.43
C VAL A 377 0.75 1.01 21.55
N GLY A 378 0.10 1.24 22.69
CA GLY A 378 -1.31 0.90 22.90
C GLY A 378 -2.25 1.61 21.92
N LYS A 379 -2.07 2.92 21.71
CA LYS A 379 -2.87 3.70 20.74
C LYS A 379 -2.69 3.20 19.32
N ILE A 380 -1.46 2.96 18.89
CA ILE A 380 -1.19 2.50 17.52
C ILE A 380 -1.76 1.08 17.32
N ALA A 381 -1.71 0.24 18.36
CA ALA A 381 -2.35 -1.08 18.34
C ALA A 381 -3.88 -1.00 18.17
N GLU A 382 -4.55 -0.07 18.86
CA GLU A 382 -5.98 0.21 18.67
C GLU A 382 -6.26 0.71 17.25
N ASN A 383 -5.46 1.65 16.74
CA ASN A 383 -5.61 2.18 15.39
C ASN A 383 -5.45 1.09 14.32
N TYR A 384 -4.51 0.16 14.50
CA TYR A 384 -4.29 -0.94 13.57
C TYR A 384 -5.46 -1.93 13.58
N ARG A 385 -6.01 -2.24 14.77
CA ARG A 385 -7.23 -3.05 14.89
C ARG A 385 -8.41 -2.40 14.17
N GLU A 386 -8.64 -1.11 14.39
CA GLU A 386 -9.68 -0.33 13.70
C GLU A 386 -9.45 -0.32 12.18
N PHE A 387 -8.21 -0.13 11.73
CA PHE A 387 -7.86 -0.15 10.30
C PHE A 387 -8.18 -1.50 9.62
N VAL A 388 -7.78 -2.62 10.23
CA VAL A 388 -7.98 -3.95 9.65
C VAL A 388 -9.45 -4.38 9.77
N PHE A 389 -10.01 -4.33 10.98
CA PHE A 389 -11.31 -4.97 11.28
C PHE A 389 -12.50 -4.02 11.19
N GLY A 390 -12.29 -2.71 11.38
CA GLY A 390 -13.36 -1.71 11.45
C GLY A 390 -13.92 -1.49 12.84
#